data_AF-A0A954G6D2-F1
#
_entry.id   AF-A0A954G6D2-F1
#
_cell.length_a   1.000
_cell.length_b   1.000
_cell.length_c   1.000
_cell.angle_alpha   90.00
_cell.angle_beta   90.00
_cell.angle_gamma   90.00
#
_symmetry.space_group_name_H-M   'P 1'
#
loop_
_entity.id
_entity.type
_entity.pdbx_description
1 polymer ?
#
loop_
_entity_poly.entity_id
_entity_poly.type
_entity_poly.pdbx_seq_one_letter_code
_entity_poly.pdbx_strand_id
1 'polypeptide(L)'
;MSDLSRRDAVKMVAGLGLGLGTLAARDAGAAETAQPEDKMLKDASENPSRFMFTDQRTFKTTPSGYRLVFTSAVRKPTDPKEGVSLLPASMRIFRADSDLDEFTRKGGLYWKCGKEEGQIQFKNPGEVIMAVYDQDGTVNCYSLFYDVRC
;
A
#
# COMPACT_ATOMS: atom_id res chain seq x y z
N MET A 1 6.15 46.30 23.78
CA MET A 1 6.23 45.14 22.87
C MET A 1 7.62 44.54 23.07
N SER A 2 7.79 43.85 24.20
CA SER A 2 7.87 42.38 24.27
C SER A 2 9.27 41.91 23.83
N ASP A 3 10.26 42.17 24.68
CA ASP A 3 10.88 41.21 25.61
C ASP A 3 11.75 40.16 24.89
N LEU A 4 13.03 40.50 24.78
CA LEU A 4 14.13 39.56 24.62
C LEU A 4 14.93 39.56 25.92
N SER A 5 15.36 38.35 26.28
CA SER A 5 16.65 38.08 26.93
C SER A 5 16.62 37.67 28.41
N ARG A 6 17.03 36.41 28.59
CA ARG A 6 17.86 35.89 29.68
C ARG A 6 17.24 35.95 31.08
N ARG A 7 16.63 34.83 31.44
CA ARG A 7 16.86 34.10 32.70
C ARG A 7 16.17 32.75 32.56
N ASP A 8 16.95 31.67 32.59
CA ASP A 8 16.70 30.59 33.53
C ASP A 8 17.91 29.67 33.59
N ALA A 9 18.62 29.80 34.69
CA ALA A 9 19.67 28.91 35.12
C ALA A 9 19.00 27.73 35.84
N VAL A 10 18.94 26.57 35.19
CA VAL A 10 18.58 25.33 35.88
C VAL A 10 19.85 24.74 36.48
N LYS A 11 19.92 24.81 37.81
CA LYS A 11 20.95 24.17 38.64
C LYS A 11 20.88 22.65 38.44
N MET A 12 21.91 22.08 37.81
CA MET A 12 22.18 20.65 37.86
C MET A 12 22.72 20.32 39.26
N VAL A 13 21.89 19.75 40.12
CA VAL A 13 22.35 19.13 41.37
C VAL A 13 22.59 17.66 41.10
N ALA A 14 23.85 17.28 41.36
CA ALA A 14 24.36 15.92 41.33
C ALA A 14 23.62 15.04 42.33
N GLY A 15 23.04 13.94 41.83
CA GLY A 15 22.70 12.76 42.61
C GLY A 15 23.69 11.65 42.28
N LEU A 16 24.75 11.52 43.08
CA LEU A 16 25.65 10.37 43.08
C LEU A 16 24.87 9.15 43.57
N GLY A 17 24.44 8.30 42.65
CA GLY A 17 23.98 6.93 42.94
C GLY A 17 25.00 5.95 42.38
N LEU A 18 25.84 5.39 43.26
CA LEU A 18 26.78 4.33 42.94
C LEU A 18 26.02 3.08 42.49
N GLY A 19 26.18 2.69 41.23
CA GLY A 19 25.70 1.42 40.68
C GLY A 19 26.56 1.00 39.49
N LEU A 20 27.52 0.11 39.73
CA LEU A 20 28.29 -0.58 38.70
C LEU A 20 27.35 -1.27 37.70
N GLY A 21 27.58 -1.07 36.40
CA GLY A 21 26.91 -1.87 35.37
C GLY A 21 27.01 -1.29 33.96
N THR A 22 28.14 -1.55 33.29
CA THR A 22 28.31 -1.74 31.84
C THR A 22 27.51 -0.85 30.87
N LEU A 23 28.27 -0.01 30.17
CA LEU A 23 27.96 0.56 28.86
C LEU A 23 27.32 -0.49 27.93
N ALA A 24 26.04 -0.35 27.65
CA ALA A 24 25.43 -0.92 26.47
C ALA A 24 24.80 0.22 25.68
N ALA A 25 25.64 0.88 24.87
CA ALA A 25 25.15 1.50 23.65
C ALA A 25 24.51 0.38 22.82
N ARG A 26 23.21 0.16 23.03
CA ARG A 26 22.41 -0.55 22.04
C ARG A 26 22.22 0.43 20.91
N ASP A 27 23.12 0.33 19.93
CA ASP A 27 22.71 0.32 18.53
C ASP A 27 21.48 -0.59 18.45
N ALA A 28 20.30 0.02 18.61
CA ALA A 28 19.08 -0.52 18.06
C ALA A 28 19.24 -0.32 16.55
N GLY A 29 20.13 -1.14 15.97
CA GLY A 29 20.18 -1.38 14.55
C GLY A 29 18.75 -1.57 14.13
N ALA A 30 18.33 -0.74 13.18
CA ALA A 30 17.06 -0.83 12.51
C ALA A 30 16.84 -2.31 12.18
N ALA A 31 16.03 -2.97 12.99
CA ALA A 31 15.40 -4.20 12.62
C ALA A 31 14.46 -3.76 11.52
N GLU A 32 14.98 -3.77 10.29
CA GLU A 32 14.20 -3.80 9.07
C GLU A 32 13.23 -4.95 9.28
N THR A 33 12.04 -4.55 9.73
CA THR A 33 11.00 -5.46 10.16
C THR A 33 10.53 -6.05 8.86
N ALA A 34 11.06 -7.21 8.49
CA ALA A 34 10.64 -7.94 7.31
C ALA A 34 9.11 -8.02 7.40
N GLN A 35 8.43 -7.20 6.59
CA GLN A 35 6.98 -7.15 6.62
C GLN A 35 6.50 -8.58 6.33
N PRO A 36 5.60 -9.13 7.16
CA PRO A 36 5.10 -10.47 6.93
C PRO A 36 4.58 -10.57 5.50
N GLU A 37 5.02 -11.62 4.81
CA GLU A 37 4.54 -11.97 3.48
C GLU A 37 3.03 -11.86 3.46
N ASP A 38 2.50 -11.06 2.52
CA ASP A 38 1.08 -10.95 2.30
C ASP A 38 0.56 -12.25 1.69
N LYS A 39 0.26 -13.18 2.60
CA LYS A 39 -0.13 -14.56 2.29
C LYS A 39 -1.34 -14.60 1.36
N MET A 40 -2.30 -13.71 1.56
CA MET A 40 -3.51 -13.68 0.74
C MET A 40 -3.20 -13.27 -0.71
N LEU A 41 -2.35 -12.27 -0.91
CA LEU A 41 -1.92 -11.86 -2.24
C LEU A 41 -1.10 -12.96 -2.93
N LYS A 42 -0.23 -13.64 -2.20
CA LYS A 42 0.54 -14.77 -2.72
C LYS A 42 -0.39 -15.92 -3.12
N ASP A 43 -1.26 -16.36 -2.22
CA ASP A 43 -2.20 -17.45 -2.47
C ASP A 43 -3.11 -17.12 -3.66
N ALA A 44 -3.56 -15.87 -3.79
CA ALA A 44 -4.37 -15.40 -4.93
C ALA A 44 -3.57 -15.40 -6.24
N SER A 45 -2.30 -15.05 -6.20
CA SER A 45 -1.43 -15.04 -7.39
C SER A 45 -1.09 -16.46 -7.87
N GLU A 46 -0.95 -17.41 -6.94
CA GLU A 46 -0.61 -18.81 -7.25
C GLU A 46 -1.84 -19.64 -7.64
N ASN A 47 -2.98 -19.42 -6.98
CA ASN A 47 -4.22 -20.14 -7.26
C ASN A 47 -5.46 -19.24 -7.17
N PRO A 48 -5.71 -18.41 -8.20
CA PRO A 48 -6.86 -17.50 -8.23
C PRO A 48 -8.21 -18.19 -8.08
N SER A 49 -8.32 -19.47 -8.47
CA SER A 49 -9.58 -20.24 -8.41
C SER A 49 -10.10 -20.50 -7.01
N ARG A 50 -9.26 -20.31 -5.98
CA ARG A 50 -9.64 -20.42 -4.55
C ARG A 50 -10.32 -19.17 -4.01
N PHE A 51 -10.47 -18.15 -4.83
CA PHE A 51 -11.00 -16.86 -4.43
C PHE A 51 -12.32 -16.58 -5.13
N MET A 52 -13.24 -15.95 -4.41
CA MET A 52 -14.48 -15.41 -4.94
C MET A 52 -14.39 -13.89 -5.11
N PHE A 53 -15.22 -13.34 -6.00
CA PHE A 53 -15.35 -11.90 -6.18
C PHE A 53 -16.38 -11.34 -5.19
N THR A 54 -15.97 -10.36 -4.39
CA THR A 54 -16.83 -9.73 -3.35
C THR A 54 -17.32 -8.34 -3.73
N ASP A 55 -16.64 -7.69 -4.67
CA ASP A 55 -17.00 -6.40 -5.24
C ASP A 55 -16.40 -6.26 -6.64
N GLN A 56 -17.02 -5.43 -7.48
CA GLN A 56 -16.55 -5.13 -8.84
C GLN A 56 -16.60 -3.63 -9.12
N ARG A 57 -15.55 -3.12 -9.75
CA ARG A 57 -15.51 -1.78 -10.33
C ARG A 57 -15.06 -1.87 -11.77
N THR A 58 -15.71 -1.07 -12.62
CA THR A 58 -15.38 -1.02 -14.05
C THR A 58 -15.19 0.43 -14.46
N PHE A 59 -14.18 0.67 -15.28
CA PHE A 59 -13.95 1.96 -15.92
C PHE A 59 -13.40 1.75 -17.32
N LYS A 60 -13.37 2.80 -18.12
CA LYS A 60 -12.84 2.79 -19.48
C LYS A 60 -11.67 3.74 -19.59
N THR A 61 -10.64 3.31 -20.29
CA THR A 61 -9.43 4.11 -20.57
C THR A 61 -9.48 4.61 -22.01
N THR A 62 -9.10 5.87 -22.21
CA THR A 62 -8.95 6.47 -23.54
C THR A 62 -7.60 7.22 -23.65
N PRO A 63 -6.82 7.02 -24.72
CA PRO A 63 -6.96 6.00 -25.76
C PRO A 63 -6.75 4.56 -25.24
N SER A 64 -7.46 3.60 -25.83
CA SER A 64 -7.20 2.17 -25.62
C SER A 64 -5.82 1.79 -26.15
N GLY A 65 -5.11 0.87 -25.48
CA GLY A 65 -3.82 0.35 -25.97
C GLY A 65 -2.60 0.85 -25.19
N TYR A 66 -2.77 1.82 -24.30
CA TYR A 66 -1.68 2.35 -23.47
C TYR A 66 -1.44 1.47 -22.24
N ARG A 67 -0.26 1.57 -21.65
CA ARG A 67 0.02 0.92 -20.36
C ARG A 67 -0.83 1.59 -19.27
N LEU A 68 -1.66 0.80 -18.61
CA LEU A 68 -2.36 1.19 -17.39
C LEU A 68 -1.42 0.99 -16.21
N VAL A 69 -1.40 1.94 -15.27
CA VAL A 69 -0.65 1.84 -14.01
C VAL A 69 -1.57 2.17 -12.85
N PHE A 70 -1.74 1.23 -11.93
CA PHE A 70 -2.34 1.50 -10.62
C PHE A 70 -1.27 2.07 -9.71
N THR A 71 -1.28 3.39 -9.49
CA THR A 71 -0.23 4.11 -8.74
C THR A 71 -0.33 3.94 -7.23
N SER A 72 -1.45 3.38 -6.75
CA SER A 72 -1.70 3.08 -5.34
C SER A 72 -1.88 1.57 -5.12
N ALA A 73 -0.95 0.81 -5.69
CA ALA A 73 -0.96 -0.65 -5.61
C ALA A 73 0.46 -1.20 -5.55
N VAL A 74 0.60 -2.37 -4.94
CA VAL A 74 1.86 -3.11 -4.81
C VAL A 74 1.66 -4.58 -5.21
N ARG A 75 2.67 -5.18 -5.86
CA ARG A 75 2.67 -6.63 -6.19
C ARG A 75 3.18 -7.48 -5.05
N LYS A 76 4.02 -6.89 -4.21
CA LYS A 76 4.57 -7.45 -2.99
C LYS A 76 4.70 -6.31 -1.97
N PRO A 77 4.56 -6.56 -0.67
CA PRO A 77 4.72 -5.52 0.35
C PRO A 77 6.09 -4.79 0.26
N THR A 78 7.12 -5.48 -0.22
CA THR A 78 8.49 -4.96 -0.35
C THR A 78 8.79 -4.34 -1.71
N ASP A 79 7.85 -4.35 -2.67
CA ASP A 79 8.09 -3.76 -3.99
C ASP A 79 8.21 -2.23 -3.87
N PRO A 80 9.05 -1.58 -4.70
CA PRO A 80 9.06 -0.13 -4.83
C PRO A 80 7.65 0.39 -5.16
N LYS A 81 7.28 1.56 -4.63
CA LYS A 81 5.96 2.20 -4.82
C LYS A 81 5.76 2.81 -6.22
N GLU A 82 6.29 2.17 -7.26
CA GLU A 82 6.12 2.58 -8.67
C GLU A 82 4.72 2.25 -9.22
N GLY A 83 3.93 1.48 -8.45
CA GLY A 83 2.60 1.02 -8.85
C GLY A 83 2.63 -0.30 -9.63
N VAL A 84 1.44 -0.75 -10.02
CA VAL A 84 1.26 -2.00 -10.77
C VAL A 84 0.86 -1.72 -12.20
N SER A 85 1.67 -2.17 -13.14
CA SER A 85 1.41 -2.00 -14.58
C SER A 85 0.63 -3.15 -15.19
N LEU A 86 -0.35 -2.81 -16.03
CA LEU A 86 -1.07 -3.71 -16.94
C LEU A 86 -0.85 -3.26 -18.39
N LEU A 87 -0.67 -4.24 -19.26
CA LEU A 87 -0.78 -4.04 -20.71
C LEU A 87 -2.22 -4.38 -21.16
N PRO A 88 -2.66 -3.86 -22.32
CA PRO A 88 -3.92 -4.32 -22.92
C PRO A 88 -3.93 -5.84 -23.13
N ALA A 89 -5.12 -6.44 -23.07
CA ALA A 89 -5.34 -7.90 -23.12
C ALA A 89 -4.56 -8.66 -22.04
N SER A 90 -4.47 -8.11 -20.83
CA SER A 90 -3.76 -8.75 -19.72
C SER A 90 -4.48 -8.64 -18.39
N MET A 91 -4.00 -9.42 -17.43
CA MET A 91 -4.52 -9.49 -16.07
C MET A 91 -3.36 -9.35 -15.07
N ARG A 92 -3.63 -8.71 -13.92
CA ARG A 92 -2.78 -8.81 -12.73
C ARG A 92 -3.61 -8.93 -11.46
N ILE A 93 -3.02 -9.59 -10.48
CA ILE A 93 -3.47 -9.58 -9.10
C ILE A 93 -2.45 -8.76 -8.29
N PHE A 94 -2.96 -7.87 -7.43
CA PHE A 94 -2.14 -6.98 -6.61
C PHE A 94 -2.88 -6.58 -5.33
N ARG A 95 -2.18 -5.97 -4.39
CA ARG A 95 -2.80 -5.33 -3.22
C ARG A 95 -2.90 -3.83 -3.44
N ALA A 96 -4.06 -3.24 -3.11
CA ALA A 96 -4.19 -1.79 -3.00
C ALA A 96 -3.32 -1.27 -1.84
N ASP A 97 -2.52 -0.22 -2.06
CA ASP A 97 -1.77 0.43 -0.99
C ASP A 97 -2.70 1.37 -0.24
N SER A 98 -3.13 0.97 0.97
CA SER A 98 -4.01 1.76 1.82
C SER A 98 -3.32 2.93 2.50
N ASP A 99 -1.99 2.98 2.51
CA ASP A 99 -1.25 3.84 3.43
C ASP A 99 -0.78 5.16 2.79
N LEU A 100 -1.12 5.39 1.53
CA LEU A 100 -0.70 6.57 0.76
C LEU A 100 -1.35 7.87 1.22
N ASP A 101 -2.68 7.90 1.32
CA ASP A 101 -3.44 9.10 1.72
C ASP A 101 -4.79 8.75 2.37
N GLU A 102 -5.61 9.77 2.68
CA GLU A 102 -6.91 9.57 3.30
C GLU A 102 -7.91 8.82 2.39
N PHE A 103 -7.81 9.00 1.08
CA PHE A 103 -8.68 8.32 0.12
C PHE A 103 -8.35 6.83 0.06
N THR A 104 -7.08 6.45 -0.02
CA THR A 104 -6.66 5.04 -0.03
C THR A 104 -6.98 4.33 1.29
N ARG A 105 -6.88 5.05 2.43
CA ARG A 105 -7.29 4.54 3.76
C ARG A 105 -8.78 4.22 3.87
N LYS A 106 -9.59 4.74 2.94
CA LYS A 106 -11.02 4.43 2.84
C LYS A 106 -11.33 3.36 1.80
N GLY A 107 -10.34 2.72 1.17
CA GLY A 107 -10.54 1.76 0.08
C GLY A 107 -10.37 2.32 -1.33
N GLY A 108 -9.80 3.53 -1.44
CA GLY A 108 -9.54 4.17 -2.71
C GLY A 108 -8.37 3.53 -3.49
N LEU A 109 -8.47 3.56 -4.81
CA LEU A 109 -7.43 3.12 -5.74
C LEU A 109 -7.33 4.08 -6.93
N TYR A 110 -6.16 4.71 -7.07
CA TYR A 110 -5.77 5.55 -8.19
C TYR A 110 -5.17 4.76 -9.35
N TRP A 111 -5.46 5.21 -10.57
CA TRP A 111 -4.91 4.67 -11.80
C TRP A 111 -4.52 5.78 -12.78
N LYS A 112 -3.58 5.46 -13.68
CA LYS A 112 -3.16 6.31 -14.81
C LYS A 112 -3.02 5.50 -16.09
N CYS A 113 -3.48 6.05 -17.21
CA CYS A 113 -3.33 5.47 -18.54
C CYS A 113 -3.01 6.57 -19.55
N GLY A 114 -1.75 6.65 -20.01
CA GLY A 114 -1.30 7.75 -20.88
C GLY A 114 -1.41 9.11 -20.17
N LYS A 115 -2.31 9.97 -20.64
CA LYS A 115 -2.60 11.29 -20.03
C LYS A 115 -3.83 11.28 -19.12
N GLU A 116 -4.57 10.18 -19.09
CA GLU A 116 -5.74 10.05 -18.23
C GLU A 116 -5.33 9.50 -16.88
N GLU A 117 -6.05 9.95 -15.86
CA GLU A 117 -5.97 9.43 -14.51
C GLU A 117 -7.36 9.40 -13.90
N GLY A 118 -7.53 8.54 -12.92
CA GLY A 118 -8.79 8.42 -12.23
C GLY A 118 -8.65 7.65 -10.95
N GLN A 119 -9.80 7.46 -10.31
CA GLN A 119 -9.91 6.81 -9.02
C GLN A 119 -11.12 5.89 -9.00
N ILE A 120 -11.00 4.76 -8.32
CA ILE A 120 -12.11 3.85 -8.01
C ILE A 120 -12.13 3.56 -6.52
N GLN A 121 -13.31 3.26 -5.99
CA GLN A 121 -13.55 3.12 -4.55
C GLN A 121 -14.10 1.72 -4.25
N PHE A 122 -13.32 0.94 -3.50
CA PHE A 122 -13.75 -0.34 -2.93
C PHE A 122 -14.29 -0.18 -1.51
N LYS A 123 -14.86 -1.25 -0.94
CA LYS A 123 -15.46 -1.22 0.40
C LYS A 123 -14.42 -1.16 1.49
N ASN A 124 -13.36 -1.97 1.39
CA ASN A 124 -12.34 -2.07 2.43
C ASN A 124 -10.99 -1.51 1.95
N PRO A 125 -10.22 -0.87 2.84
CA PRO A 125 -8.85 -0.49 2.55
C PRO A 125 -7.96 -1.71 2.35
N GLY A 126 -7.04 -1.60 1.39
CA GLY A 126 -5.99 -2.58 1.20
C GLY A 126 -6.45 -3.92 0.61
N GLU A 127 -7.60 -3.99 -0.07
CA GLU A 127 -8.07 -5.25 -0.66
C GLU A 127 -7.10 -5.83 -1.70
N VAL A 128 -7.12 -7.17 -1.82
CA VAL A 128 -6.46 -7.87 -2.92
C VAL A 128 -7.38 -7.77 -4.14
N ILE A 129 -6.86 -7.25 -5.24
CA ILE A 129 -7.62 -6.92 -6.42
C ILE A 129 -7.08 -7.69 -7.61
N MET A 130 -7.98 -8.28 -8.39
CA MET A 130 -7.71 -8.75 -9.74
C MET A 130 -8.19 -7.70 -10.74
N ALA A 131 -7.28 -7.16 -11.53
CA ALA A 131 -7.62 -6.29 -12.65
C ALA A 131 -7.47 -7.04 -13.98
N VAL A 132 -8.46 -6.91 -14.85
CA VAL A 132 -8.47 -7.39 -16.23
C VAL A 132 -8.59 -6.18 -17.15
N TYR A 133 -7.64 -6.03 -18.07
CA TYR A 133 -7.64 -4.93 -19.03
C TYR A 133 -7.90 -5.47 -20.45
N ASP A 134 -9.09 -5.19 -20.96
CA ASP A 134 -9.55 -5.64 -22.27
C ASP A 134 -8.97 -4.79 -23.41
N GLN A 135 -8.99 -5.34 -24.64
CA GLN A 135 -8.46 -4.66 -25.84
C GLN A 135 -9.21 -3.38 -26.19
N ASP A 136 -10.48 -3.28 -25.83
CA ASP A 136 -11.35 -2.15 -26.14
C ASP A 136 -11.18 -0.96 -25.17
N GLY A 137 -10.25 -1.06 -24.23
CA GLY A 137 -10.00 -0.04 -23.21
C GLY A 137 -10.74 -0.25 -21.90
N THR A 138 -11.62 -1.26 -21.81
CA THR A 138 -12.39 -1.55 -20.58
C THR A 138 -11.50 -2.22 -19.54
N VAL A 139 -11.57 -1.73 -18.30
CA VAL A 139 -10.85 -2.29 -17.16
C VAL A 139 -11.87 -2.78 -16.13
N ASN A 140 -11.81 -4.06 -15.82
CA ASN A 140 -12.62 -4.68 -14.78
C ASN A 140 -11.73 -5.01 -13.57
N CYS A 141 -12.05 -4.44 -12.42
CA CYS A 141 -11.35 -4.68 -11.16
C CYS A 141 -12.27 -5.42 -10.20
N TYR A 142 -11.82 -6.57 -9.71
CA TYR A 142 -12.54 -7.44 -8.80
C TYR A 142 -11.82 -7.51 -7.46
N SER A 143 -12.54 -7.28 -6.37
CA SER A 143 -12.04 -7.56 -5.03
C SER A 143 -12.08 -9.07 -4.78
N LEU A 144 -10.96 -9.63 -4.32
CA LEU A 144 -10.81 -11.06 -4.05
C LEU A 144 -10.94 -11.33 -2.56
N PHE A 145 -11.66 -12.40 -2.22
CA PHE A 145 -11.66 -12.98 -0.88
C PHE A 145 -11.68 -14.51 -0.96
N TYR A 146 -11.20 -15.21 0.07
CA TYR A 146 -11.20 -16.67 0.07
C TYR A 146 -12.61 -17.21 -0.13
N ASP A 147 -12.75 -18.15 -1.07
CA ASP A 147 -13.98 -18.90 -1.22
C ASP A 147 -13.99 -20.05 -0.19
N VAL A 148 -14.79 -19.89 0.86
CA VAL A 148 -14.96 -20.89 1.93
C VAL A 148 -16.22 -21.74 1.74
N ARG A 149 -16.90 -21.61 0.59
CA ARG A 149 -18.06 -22.43 0.25
C ARG A 149 -17.54 -23.78 -0.24
N CYS A 150 -17.54 -24.75 0.67
CA CYS A 150 -17.29 -26.16 0.40
C CYS A 150 -18.58 -26.97 0.44
#